data_AF-Q0J981-F1
#
_entry.id   AF-Q0J981-F1
#
_cell.length_a   1.000
_cell.length_b   1.000
_cell.length_c   1.000
_cell.angle_alpha   90.00
_cell.angle_beta   90.00
_cell.angle_gamma   90.00
#
_symmetry.space_group_name_H-M   'P 1'
#
loop_
_entity.id
_entity.type
_entity.pdbx_description
1 polymer ?
#
loop_
_entity_poly.entity_id
_entity_poly.type
_entity_poly.pdbx_seq_one_letter_code
_entity_poly.pdbx_strand_id
1 'polypeptide(L)'
;MAAAAAMAASRRLLHLRPELGLRLRSRALIPYPSWTKAMGRCRYEPSPRRLSSCRRAAKNERPWRSSSNEQLTDGDGTAKYMGRNFPDEFAQLSLEEEESDDEVHGISETMVKDVEKAAVELLAGRAFTVSDLRKKLRAKKFPDNAVDSVIADFKSRGLLNDGYYAESFSRSRWLSSTWGPKRIKQALRQKGVQDAEVDQATRRVFQDGHSNQTMYGISEDSMDHLFEQAAKQWQRGQSLPLENRRARVVRWLQYRGFNWAVTNAIVRKLEAQKPP
;
A
#
# COMPACT_ATOMS: atom_id res chain seq x y z
N MET A 1 -46.04 19.47 44.11
CA MET A 1 -44.89 19.51 45.06
C MET A 1 -44.54 18.14 45.67
N ALA A 2 -44.68 17.01 44.96
CA ALA A 2 -44.53 15.68 45.59
C ALA A 2 -43.77 14.62 44.76
N ALA A 3 -42.76 14.99 43.97
CA ALA A 3 -41.95 14.01 43.21
C ALA A 3 -40.43 14.18 43.34
N ALA A 4 -39.95 15.02 44.27
CA ALA A 4 -38.53 15.24 44.51
C ALA A 4 -37.89 14.23 45.50
N ALA A 5 -38.64 13.24 46.01
CA ALA A 5 -38.21 12.42 47.15
C ALA A 5 -37.71 11.00 46.81
N ALA A 6 -37.73 10.54 45.54
CA ALA A 6 -37.43 9.13 45.23
C ALA A 6 -35.97 8.84 44.78
N MET A 7 -35.11 9.85 44.59
CA MET A 7 -33.76 9.65 44.04
C MET A 7 -32.68 9.31 45.09
N ALA A 8 -33.05 8.99 46.34
CA ALA A 8 -32.09 8.84 47.45
C ALA A 8 -31.73 7.40 47.84
N ALA A 9 -32.24 6.34 47.20
CA ALA A 9 -32.04 4.97 47.70
C ALA A 9 -31.73 3.94 46.61
N SER A 10 -30.47 3.84 46.17
CA SER A 10 -29.80 2.59 45.75
C SER A 10 -28.37 2.85 45.26
N ARG A 11 -27.44 3.10 46.19
CA ARG A 11 -25.99 3.20 45.89
C ARG A 11 -25.15 2.29 46.79
N ARG A 12 -25.70 1.19 47.29
CA ARG A 12 -24.96 0.27 48.17
C ARG A 12 -24.94 -1.14 47.62
N LEU A 13 -23.74 -1.71 47.64
CA LEU A 13 -23.38 -3.13 47.51
C LEU A 13 -23.04 -3.61 46.10
N LEU A 14 -21.79 -3.41 45.67
CA LEU A 14 -20.94 -4.48 45.14
C LEU A 14 -19.47 -4.14 45.43
N HIS A 15 -19.04 -4.38 46.68
CA HIS A 15 -17.63 -4.60 47.02
C HIS A 15 -17.38 -6.11 47.02
N LEU A 16 -16.87 -6.65 45.91
CA LEU A 16 -16.18 -7.94 45.92
C LEU A 16 -14.84 -7.81 45.18
N ARG A 17 -13.90 -8.56 45.71
CA ARG A 17 -12.45 -8.34 45.81
C ARG A 17 -11.63 -8.62 44.53
N PRO A 18 -10.34 -8.22 44.51
CA PRO A 18 -9.44 -8.26 43.36
C PRO A 18 -8.61 -9.56 43.30
N GLU A 19 -7.56 -9.56 42.47
CA GLU A 19 -6.45 -10.53 42.33
C GLU A 19 -6.40 -11.29 41.00
N LEU A 20 -6.17 -10.58 39.88
CA LEU A 20 -5.37 -11.14 38.78
C LEU A 20 -4.37 -10.08 38.31
N GLY A 21 -3.24 -10.05 39.01
CA GLY A 21 -2.06 -9.25 38.65
C GLY A 21 -1.43 -9.76 37.35
N LEU A 22 -1.87 -9.25 36.21
CA LEU A 22 -1.12 -9.34 34.97
C LEU A 22 0.07 -8.38 35.05
N ARG A 23 1.24 -8.94 35.35
CA ARG A 23 2.54 -8.25 35.24
C ARG A 23 2.81 -7.86 33.79
N LEU A 24 2.21 -6.76 33.36
CA LEU A 24 2.65 -6.02 32.18
C LEU A 24 4.05 -5.52 32.48
N ARG A 25 5.06 -6.14 31.87
CA ARG A 25 6.43 -5.62 31.85
C ARG A 25 6.36 -4.20 31.31
N SER A 26 6.52 -3.23 32.19
CA SER A 26 6.69 -1.82 31.87
C SER A 26 7.83 -1.70 30.88
N ARG A 27 7.49 -1.42 29.62
CA ARG A 27 8.48 -1.10 28.58
C ARG A 27 9.15 0.19 29.03
N ALA A 28 10.44 0.09 29.39
CA ALA A 28 11.26 1.22 29.80
C ALA A 28 11.04 2.38 28.83
N LEU A 29 10.51 3.49 29.35
CA LEU A 29 10.50 4.77 28.66
C LEU A 29 11.97 5.13 28.43
N ILE A 30 12.45 4.93 27.21
CA ILE A 30 13.72 5.51 26.77
C ILE A 30 13.54 7.03 26.93
N PRO A 31 14.29 7.70 27.84
CA PRO A 31 14.15 9.13 28.03
C PRO A 31 14.49 9.83 26.71
N TYR A 32 13.55 10.65 26.21
CA TYR A 32 13.84 11.55 25.10
C TYR A 32 15.02 12.44 25.48
N PRO A 33 16.11 12.50 24.67
CA PRO A 33 17.17 13.46 24.90
C PRO A 33 16.57 14.86 24.78
N SER A 34 16.58 15.61 25.89
CA SER A 34 16.18 17.01 25.95
C SER A 34 17.22 17.85 25.21
N TRP A 35 17.04 18.00 23.90
CA TRP A 35 17.77 18.99 23.11
C TRP A 35 17.23 20.40 23.41
N THR A 36 17.50 20.93 24.61
CA THR A 36 17.15 22.31 24.97
C THR A 36 18.29 23.13 25.58
N LYS A 37 19.55 22.70 25.48
CA LYS A 37 20.67 23.51 26.01
C LYS A 37 21.88 23.60 25.10
N ALA A 38 21.68 24.11 23.89
CA ALA A 38 22.76 24.67 23.07
C ALA A 38 22.24 25.67 22.02
N MET A 39 21.27 26.53 22.35
CA MET A 39 21.06 27.76 21.57
C MET A 39 22.09 28.80 21.99
N GLY A 40 23.35 28.54 21.60
CA GLY A 40 24.33 29.60 21.44
C GLY A 40 23.82 30.55 20.35
N ARG A 41 23.84 31.85 20.65
CA ARG A 41 23.48 32.95 19.76
C ARG A 41 24.22 32.85 18.42
N CYS A 42 23.65 32.17 17.42
CA CYS A 42 23.98 32.43 16.03
C CYS A 42 23.17 33.65 15.59
N ARG A 43 23.76 34.81 15.85
CA ARG A 43 23.35 36.09 15.28
C ARG A 43 23.60 35.98 13.77
N TYR A 44 22.60 35.53 13.02
CA TYR A 44 22.66 35.55 11.56
C TYR A 44 22.42 37.00 11.13
N GLU A 45 23.51 37.76 11.01
CA GLU A 45 23.50 39.07 10.36
C GLU A 45 23.32 38.86 8.86
N PRO A 46 22.21 39.32 8.24
CA PRO A 46 22.04 39.23 6.81
C PRO A 46 22.94 40.29 6.16
N SER A 47 23.93 39.86 5.38
CA SER A 47 24.73 40.77 4.56
C SER A 47 23.81 41.55 3.60
N PRO A 48 23.88 42.89 3.52
CA PRO A 48 23.02 43.69 2.66
C PRO A 48 23.35 43.44 1.19
N ARG A 49 22.48 42.75 0.47
CA ARG A 49 22.57 42.65 -1.00
C ARG A 49 22.09 43.98 -1.59
N ARG A 50 22.99 44.62 -2.34
CA ARG A 50 22.74 45.84 -3.14
C ARG A 50 21.47 45.70 -3.95
N LEU A 51 20.54 46.63 -3.72
CA LEU A 51 19.41 46.93 -4.59
C LEU A 51 19.94 47.39 -5.95
N SER A 52 20.00 46.48 -6.93
CA SER A 52 20.09 46.88 -8.33
C SER A 52 18.68 47.15 -8.83
N SER A 53 18.43 48.43 -9.13
CA SER A 53 17.20 48.88 -9.75
C SER A 53 17.16 48.39 -11.20
N CYS A 54 16.33 47.39 -11.50
CA CYS A 54 15.92 47.13 -12.87
C CYS A 54 14.53 47.71 -13.09
N ARG A 55 14.52 48.96 -13.59
CA ARG A 55 13.33 49.61 -14.13
C ARG A 55 12.87 48.87 -15.40
N ARG A 56 11.60 48.47 -15.40
CA ARG A 56 10.59 48.64 -16.47
C ARG A 56 10.99 48.26 -17.93
N ALA A 57 10.46 47.13 -18.40
CA ALA A 57 9.94 46.92 -19.77
C ALA A 57 8.95 45.73 -19.69
N ALA A 58 7.64 45.89 -19.56
CA ALA A 58 6.64 46.44 -20.49
C ALA A 58 6.66 45.77 -21.89
N LYS A 59 5.73 44.81 -22.04
CA LYS A 59 4.98 44.43 -23.26
C LYS A 59 5.79 43.91 -24.45
N ASN A 60 5.78 42.59 -24.60
CA ASN A 60 5.65 41.98 -25.92
C ASN A 60 4.86 40.68 -25.79
N GLU A 61 3.54 40.82 -25.87
CA GLU A 61 2.67 39.74 -26.31
C GLU A 61 2.76 39.69 -27.84
N ARG A 62 3.26 38.59 -28.40
CA ARG A 62 3.02 38.23 -29.80
C ARG A 62 2.53 36.79 -29.87
N PRO A 63 1.29 36.55 -30.35
CA PRO A 63 0.65 35.23 -30.37
C PRO A 63 1.16 34.32 -31.49
N TRP A 64 1.20 33.01 -31.22
CA TRP A 64 1.40 31.98 -32.23
C TRP A 64 0.14 31.86 -33.08
N ARG A 65 0.16 32.53 -34.24
CA ARG A 65 -0.81 32.41 -35.32
C ARG A 65 -0.52 31.13 -36.10
N SER A 66 -1.53 30.25 -36.17
CA SER A 66 -1.68 29.24 -37.21
C SER A 66 -1.83 29.89 -38.58
N SER A 67 -1.05 29.46 -39.56
CA SER A 67 -1.47 29.38 -40.97
C SER A 67 -0.55 28.44 -41.72
N SER A 68 -1.21 27.48 -42.35
CA SER A 68 -0.79 26.60 -43.44
C SER A 68 0.07 27.31 -44.48
N ASN A 69 1.07 26.61 -45.02
CA ASN A 69 1.00 26.07 -46.39
C ASN A 69 2.31 25.40 -46.79
N GLU A 70 2.13 24.33 -47.58
CA GLU A 70 2.97 23.93 -48.71
C GLU A 70 4.40 23.47 -48.41
N GLN A 71 5.00 22.50 -49.09
CA GLN A 71 4.67 21.53 -50.15
C GLN A 71 6.07 20.96 -50.43
N LEU A 72 6.19 19.64 -50.56
CA LEU A 72 7.27 18.95 -51.30
C LEU A 72 8.68 18.95 -50.68
N THR A 73 9.18 17.75 -50.43
CA THR A 73 10.11 17.09 -51.37
C THR A 73 10.25 15.62 -50.95
N ASP A 74 9.85 14.73 -51.85
CA ASP A 74 10.16 13.31 -51.79
C ASP A 74 11.68 13.15 -51.88
N GLY A 75 12.28 12.73 -50.77
CA GLY A 75 13.69 12.39 -50.67
C GLY A 75 13.84 10.90 -50.45
N ASP A 76 13.71 10.12 -51.53
CA ASP A 76 14.25 8.77 -51.63
C ASP A 76 15.75 8.83 -51.31
N GLY A 77 16.12 8.24 -50.18
CA GLY A 77 17.42 8.46 -49.55
C GLY A 77 17.97 7.20 -48.91
N THR A 78 18.19 6.18 -49.75
CA THR A 78 19.26 5.18 -49.61
C THR A 78 19.40 4.45 -48.28
N ALA A 79 18.90 3.22 -48.30
CA ALA A 79 19.48 2.07 -47.65
C ALA A 79 21.02 2.15 -47.58
N LYS A 80 21.58 2.19 -46.36
CA LYS A 80 23.02 1.99 -46.14
C LYS A 80 23.28 1.40 -44.76
N TYR A 81 22.93 0.14 -44.58
CA TYR A 81 23.75 -0.79 -43.80
C TYR A 81 23.92 -2.05 -44.62
N MET A 82 24.87 -1.96 -45.55
CA MET A 82 25.46 -3.07 -46.29
C MET A 82 25.98 -4.12 -45.30
N GLY A 83 25.77 -5.37 -45.69
CA GLY A 83 26.09 -6.55 -44.91
C GLY A 83 27.58 -6.66 -44.55
N ARG A 84 27.78 -7.27 -43.39
CA ARG A 84 28.95 -8.11 -43.16
C ARG A 84 28.50 -9.53 -43.44
N ASN A 85 28.75 -9.98 -44.67
CA ASN A 85 28.95 -11.39 -44.95
C ASN A 85 30.14 -11.84 -44.09
N PHE A 86 29.92 -12.77 -43.17
CA PHE A 86 31.00 -13.66 -42.73
C PHE A 86 30.50 -15.10 -42.89
N PRO A 87 31.27 -15.96 -43.57
CA PRO A 87 30.73 -17.11 -44.29
C PRO A 87 30.52 -18.33 -43.38
N ASP A 88 29.61 -19.20 -43.80
CA ASP A 88 29.49 -20.59 -43.37
C ASP A 88 30.87 -21.28 -43.39
N GLU A 89 31.42 -21.52 -42.21
CA GLU A 89 32.49 -22.49 -42.02
C GLU A 89 31.99 -23.53 -41.03
N PHE A 90 31.55 -24.65 -41.59
CA PHE A 90 31.24 -25.89 -40.90
C PHE A 90 32.41 -26.28 -39.99
N ALA A 91 32.17 -26.37 -38.69
CA ALA A 91 33.00 -27.16 -37.78
C ALA A 91 32.09 -28.02 -36.93
N GLN A 92 31.99 -29.26 -37.38
CA GLN A 92 31.34 -30.39 -36.75
C GLN A 92 31.99 -30.65 -35.38
N LEU A 93 31.49 -30.00 -34.34
CA LEU A 93 31.80 -30.35 -32.96
C LEU A 93 30.96 -31.57 -32.62
N SER A 94 31.59 -32.73 -32.69
CA SER A 94 31.19 -33.92 -31.94
C SER A 94 31.01 -33.51 -30.49
N LEU A 95 29.76 -33.23 -30.11
CA LEU A 95 29.38 -33.14 -28.71
C LEU A 95 29.44 -34.57 -28.20
N GLU A 96 30.59 -34.92 -27.64
CA GLU A 96 30.69 -36.03 -26.72
C GLU A 96 29.61 -35.78 -25.65
N GLU A 97 28.64 -36.69 -25.60
CA GLU A 97 27.67 -36.80 -24.52
C GLU A 97 28.49 -37.10 -23.26
N GLU A 98 29.01 -36.03 -22.64
CA GLU A 98 29.38 -36.05 -21.24
C GLU A 98 28.08 -36.33 -20.50
N GLU A 99 27.89 -37.62 -20.20
CA GLU A 99 27.07 -38.14 -19.12
C GLU A 99 27.35 -37.27 -17.91
N SER A 100 26.54 -36.22 -17.74
CA SER A 100 26.50 -35.48 -16.50
C SER A 100 26.05 -36.50 -15.47
N ASP A 101 26.99 -36.98 -14.66
CA ASP A 101 26.71 -37.61 -13.38
C ASP A 101 25.71 -36.69 -12.67
N ASP A 102 24.43 -37.07 -12.74
CA ASP A 102 23.36 -36.55 -11.92
C ASP A 102 23.70 -36.97 -10.48
N GLU A 103 24.64 -36.25 -9.85
CA GLU A 103 24.72 -36.20 -8.40
C GLU A 103 23.37 -35.65 -7.95
N VAL A 104 22.45 -36.59 -7.68
CA VAL A 104 21.20 -36.38 -6.97
C VAL A 104 21.57 -35.59 -5.75
N HIS A 105 21.38 -34.27 -5.81
CA HIS A 105 21.63 -33.33 -4.75
C HIS A 105 20.56 -33.62 -3.69
N GLY A 106 20.74 -34.72 -2.98
CA GLY A 106 19.91 -35.17 -1.89
C GLY A 106 19.91 -34.04 -0.91
N ILE A 107 18.83 -33.26 -0.93
CA ILE A 107 18.61 -32.21 0.04
C ILE A 107 18.74 -32.91 1.38
N SER A 108 19.77 -32.56 2.17
CA SER A 108 20.01 -33.31 3.39
C SER A 108 18.75 -33.20 4.25
N GLU A 109 18.17 -34.34 4.61
CA GLU A 109 16.89 -34.39 5.32
C GLU A 109 16.92 -33.54 6.61
N THR A 110 18.12 -33.40 7.19
CA THR A 110 18.43 -32.51 8.31
C THR A 110 18.19 -31.04 8.00
N MET A 111 18.59 -30.54 6.83
CA MET A 111 18.42 -29.13 6.45
C MET A 111 16.96 -28.78 6.22
N VAL A 112 16.18 -29.67 5.59
CA VAL A 112 14.73 -29.47 5.40
C VAL A 112 14.03 -29.32 6.75
N LYS A 113 14.38 -30.17 7.73
CA LYS A 113 13.83 -30.11 9.10
C LYS A 113 14.17 -28.79 9.80
N ASP A 114 15.36 -28.24 9.60
CA ASP A 114 15.75 -26.96 10.20
C ASP A 114 15.06 -25.76 9.53
N VAL A 115 14.86 -25.82 8.21
CA VAL A 115 14.03 -24.85 7.49
C VAL A 115 12.57 -24.91 7.97
N GLU A 116 12.01 -26.11 8.14
CA GLU A 116 10.65 -26.31 8.64
C GLU A 116 10.47 -25.69 10.03
N LYS A 117 11.36 -26.00 10.98
CA LYS A 117 11.34 -25.38 12.33
C LYS A 117 11.37 -23.86 12.24
N ALA A 118 12.29 -23.30 11.45
CA ALA A 118 12.41 -21.86 11.27
C ALA A 118 11.15 -21.24 10.63
N ALA A 119 10.49 -21.95 9.70
CA ALA A 119 9.25 -21.51 9.08
C ALA A 119 8.08 -21.53 10.06
N VAL A 120 7.96 -22.57 10.90
CA VAL A 120 6.95 -22.66 11.97
C VAL A 120 7.11 -21.53 12.97
N GLU A 121 8.34 -21.24 13.42
CA GLU A 121 8.61 -20.11 14.32
C GLU A 121 8.16 -18.76 13.72
N LEU A 122 8.39 -18.56 12.42
CA LEU A 122 7.93 -17.35 11.73
C LEU A 122 6.40 -17.28 11.68
N LEU A 123 5.74 -18.37 11.28
CA LEU A 123 4.28 -18.42 11.18
C LEU A 123 3.57 -18.29 12.54
N ALA A 124 4.18 -18.78 13.62
CA ALA A 124 3.67 -18.62 14.98
C ALA A 124 3.60 -17.15 15.41
N GLY A 125 4.49 -16.29 14.90
CA GLY A 125 4.52 -14.87 15.24
C GLY A 125 3.52 -14.01 14.46
N ARG A 126 3.43 -14.21 13.14
CA ARG A 126 2.47 -13.49 12.26
C ARG A 126 2.17 -14.28 11.00
N ALA A 127 1.05 -13.97 10.35
CA ALA A 127 0.76 -14.48 9.02
C ALA A 127 1.77 -13.93 7.97
N PHE A 128 2.23 -14.82 7.10
CA PHE A 128 3.14 -14.52 5.99
C PHE A 128 2.53 -14.96 4.66
N THR A 129 2.82 -14.20 3.61
CA THR A 129 2.66 -14.66 2.23
C THR A 129 3.82 -15.57 1.85
N VAL A 130 3.64 -16.39 0.82
CA VAL A 130 4.70 -17.26 0.28
C VAL A 130 5.97 -16.47 -0.10
N SER A 131 5.81 -15.33 -0.79
CA SER A 131 6.92 -14.45 -1.18
C SER A 131 7.66 -13.87 0.03
N ASP A 132 6.94 -13.35 1.03
CA ASP A 132 7.53 -12.83 2.28
C ASP A 132 8.24 -13.93 3.08
N LEU A 133 7.65 -15.14 3.17
CA LEU A 133 8.27 -16.27 3.86
C LEU A 133 9.57 -16.71 3.16
N ARG A 134 9.55 -16.86 1.84
CA ARG A 134 10.75 -17.18 1.04
C ARG A 134 11.87 -16.17 1.27
N LYS A 135 11.54 -14.87 1.24
CA LYS A 135 12.51 -13.79 1.52
C LYS A 135 13.11 -13.89 2.91
N LYS A 136 12.31 -14.24 3.93
CA LYS A 136 12.78 -14.41 5.30
C LYS A 136 13.67 -15.63 5.50
N LEU A 137 13.34 -16.76 4.86
CA LEU A 137 14.16 -17.97 4.92
C LEU A 137 15.49 -17.78 4.17
N ARG A 138 15.46 -17.13 2.99
CA ARG A 138 16.69 -16.73 2.27
C ARG A 138 17.57 -15.80 3.10
N ALA A 139 16.98 -14.84 3.81
CA ALA A 139 17.73 -13.95 4.71
C ALA A 139 18.41 -14.69 5.87
N LYS A 140 17.89 -15.87 6.27
CA LYS A 140 18.53 -16.79 7.23
C LYS A 140 19.62 -17.68 6.61
N LYS A 141 19.94 -17.50 5.32
CA LYS A 141 20.96 -18.25 4.54
C LYS A 141 20.63 -19.73 4.30
N PHE A 142 19.34 -20.10 4.30
CA PHE A 142 18.94 -21.43 3.88
C PHE A 142 19.02 -21.59 2.35
N PRO A 143 19.35 -22.79 1.84
CA PRO A 143 19.41 -23.06 0.40
C PRO A 143 18.01 -23.01 -0.23
N ASP A 144 17.93 -22.47 -1.44
CA ASP A 144 16.65 -22.25 -2.14
C ASP A 144 15.86 -23.54 -2.36
N ASN A 145 16.55 -24.64 -2.69
CA ASN A 145 15.92 -25.95 -2.89
C ASN A 145 15.16 -26.42 -1.64
N ALA A 146 15.78 -26.33 -0.44
CA ALA A 146 15.14 -26.73 0.80
C ALA A 146 13.97 -25.79 1.18
N VAL A 147 14.12 -24.48 0.90
CA VAL A 147 13.06 -23.50 1.14
C VAL A 147 11.84 -23.77 0.26
N ASP A 148 12.04 -24.07 -1.03
CA ASP A 148 10.95 -24.35 -1.94
C ASP A 148 10.26 -25.68 -1.62
N SER A 149 10.99 -26.72 -1.17
CA SER A 149 10.41 -27.96 -0.65
C SER A 149 9.49 -27.71 0.55
N VAL A 150 9.94 -26.95 1.56
CA VAL A 150 9.14 -26.63 2.75
C VAL A 150 7.94 -25.75 2.39
N ILE A 151 8.10 -24.78 1.48
CA ILE A 151 6.97 -23.96 1.01
C ILE A 151 5.93 -24.81 0.29
N ALA A 152 6.34 -25.76 -0.55
CA ALA A 152 5.42 -26.65 -1.26
C ALA A 152 4.63 -27.54 -0.28
N ASP A 153 5.31 -28.10 0.72
CA ASP A 153 4.68 -28.89 1.79
C ASP A 153 3.72 -28.04 2.64
N PHE A 154 4.08 -26.79 2.98
CA PHE A 154 3.19 -25.92 3.75
C PHE A 154 1.98 -25.46 2.94
N LYS A 155 2.12 -25.31 1.63
CA LYS A 155 0.99 -25.06 0.72
C LYS A 155 0.08 -26.29 0.64
N SER A 156 0.61 -27.50 0.51
CA SER A 156 -0.20 -28.72 0.41
C SER A 156 -0.95 -29.01 1.71
N ARG A 157 -0.33 -28.73 2.87
CA ARG A 157 -0.96 -28.80 4.20
C ARG A 157 -1.95 -27.66 4.48
N GLY A 158 -2.02 -26.64 3.63
CA GLY A 158 -2.89 -25.48 3.81
C GLY A 158 -2.44 -24.49 4.89
N LEU A 159 -1.20 -24.60 5.39
CA LEU A 159 -0.60 -23.65 6.34
C LEU A 159 -0.31 -22.30 5.67
N LEU A 160 -0.06 -22.32 4.36
CA LEU A 160 0.13 -21.14 3.53
C LEU A 160 -0.98 -21.02 2.50
N ASN A 161 -1.77 -19.97 2.61
CA ASN A 161 -2.80 -19.61 1.64
C ASN A 161 -2.74 -18.11 1.37
N ASP A 162 -2.16 -17.73 0.24
CA ASP A 162 -1.99 -16.33 -0.17
C ASP A 162 -3.36 -15.65 -0.45
N GLY A 163 -4.36 -16.40 -0.92
CA GLY A 163 -5.73 -15.92 -1.09
C GLY A 163 -6.39 -15.54 0.24
N TYR A 164 -6.30 -16.40 1.25
CA TYR A 164 -6.83 -16.13 2.60
C TYR A 164 -6.07 -14.97 3.27
N TYR A 165 -4.74 -14.92 3.11
CA TYR A 165 -3.94 -13.80 3.55
C TYR A 165 -4.41 -12.49 2.92
N ALA A 166 -4.60 -12.48 1.60
CA ALA A 166 -5.01 -11.30 0.84
C ALA A 166 -6.38 -10.79 1.26
N GLU A 167 -7.35 -11.69 1.48
CA GLU A 167 -8.69 -11.36 1.96
C GLU A 167 -8.65 -10.75 3.38
N SER A 168 -7.97 -11.41 4.30
CA SER A 168 -7.80 -10.96 5.68
C SER A 168 -7.08 -9.62 5.76
N PHE A 169 -6.03 -9.43 4.96
CA PHE A 169 -5.30 -8.17 4.84
C PHE A 169 -6.21 -7.06 4.30
N SER A 170 -6.99 -7.36 3.26
CA SER A 170 -7.92 -6.41 2.64
C SER A 170 -9.00 -5.95 3.63
N ARG A 171 -9.66 -6.90 4.33
CA ARG A 171 -10.65 -6.59 5.37
C ARG A 171 -10.04 -5.77 6.52
N SER A 172 -8.87 -6.17 7.00
CA SER A 172 -8.18 -5.45 8.08
C SER A 172 -7.85 -4.00 7.70
N ARG A 173 -7.33 -3.76 6.49
CA ARG A 173 -6.99 -2.41 6.01
C ARG A 173 -8.22 -1.56 5.69
N TRP A 174 -9.30 -2.18 5.23
CA TRP A 174 -10.59 -1.54 5.05
C TRP A 174 -11.13 -1.01 6.39
N LEU A 175 -11.25 -1.88 7.40
CA LEU A 175 -11.85 -1.53 8.69
C LEU A 175 -10.97 -0.58 9.51
N SER A 176 -9.64 -0.76 9.48
CA SER A 176 -8.72 0.03 10.33
C SER A 176 -8.33 1.38 9.76
N SER A 177 -8.27 1.53 8.43
CA SER A 177 -7.69 2.72 7.79
C SER A 177 -8.49 3.21 6.57
N THR A 178 -9.59 2.55 6.25
CA THR A 178 -10.45 2.86 5.09
C THR A 178 -9.64 2.93 3.80
N TRP A 179 -8.73 1.97 3.60
CA TRP A 179 -8.00 1.89 2.34
C TRP A 179 -8.93 1.44 1.22
N GLY A 180 -8.83 2.10 0.08
CA GLY A 180 -9.59 1.77 -1.11
C GLY A 180 -8.96 0.63 -1.91
N PRO A 181 -9.71 0.08 -2.89
CA PRO A 181 -9.30 -1.08 -3.68
C PRO A 181 -7.93 -0.91 -4.34
N LYS A 182 -7.66 0.22 -4.99
CA LYS A 182 -6.40 0.44 -5.73
C LYS A 182 -5.18 0.35 -4.83
N ARG A 183 -5.27 0.93 -3.62
CA ARG A 183 -4.17 0.94 -2.65
C ARG A 183 -3.95 -0.44 -2.04
N ILE A 184 -5.03 -1.16 -1.73
CA ILE A 184 -4.94 -2.53 -1.23
C ILE A 184 -4.29 -3.45 -2.26
N LYS A 185 -4.73 -3.39 -3.53
CA LYS A 185 -4.12 -4.15 -4.63
C LYS A 185 -2.63 -3.86 -4.76
N GLN A 186 -2.23 -2.59 -4.74
CA GLN A 186 -0.82 -2.21 -4.81
C GLN A 186 -0.01 -2.76 -3.62
N ALA A 187 -0.55 -2.69 -2.40
CA ALA A 187 0.13 -3.20 -1.21
C ALA A 187 0.30 -4.73 -1.26
N LEU A 188 -0.71 -5.47 -1.75
CA LEU A 188 -0.62 -6.93 -1.92
C LEU A 188 0.37 -7.33 -3.01
N ARG A 189 0.41 -6.60 -4.14
CA ARG A 189 1.42 -6.79 -5.19
C ARG A 189 2.84 -6.56 -4.66
N GLN A 190 3.05 -5.55 -3.81
CA GLN A 190 4.33 -5.31 -3.14
C GLN A 190 4.72 -6.45 -2.17
N LYS A 191 3.74 -7.14 -1.57
CA LYS A 191 3.98 -8.34 -0.78
C LYS A 191 4.31 -9.57 -1.65
N GLY A 192 3.98 -9.54 -2.94
CA GLY A 192 4.22 -10.61 -3.89
C GLY A 192 3.13 -11.66 -3.91
N VAL A 193 1.88 -11.26 -3.61
CA VAL A 193 0.67 -12.07 -3.83
C VAL A 193 0.34 -12.07 -5.32
N GLN A 194 -0.14 -13.19 -5.84
CA GLN A 194 -0.48 -13.31 -7.27
C GLN A 194 -1.67 -12.44 -7.64
N ASP A 195 -1.66 -11.85 -8.83
CA ASP A 195 -2.66 -10.86 -9.24
C ASP A 195 -4.09 -11.44 -9.23
N ALA A 196 -4.24 -12.72 -9.58
CA ALA A 196 -5.52 -13.43 -9.52
C ALA A 196 -6.10 -13.48 -8.09
N GLU A 197 -5.26 -13.77 -7.09
CA GLU A 197 -5.65 -13.83 -5.68
C GLU A 197 -5.93 -12.42 -5.14
N VAL A 198 -5.14 -11.43 -5.55
CA VAL A 198 -5.34 -10.01 -5.20
C VAL A 198 -6.71 -9.52 -5.69
N ASP A 199 -7.05 -9.81 -6.94
CA ASP A 199 -8.33 -9.43 -7.52
C ASP A 199 -9.49 -10.18 -6.89
N GLN A 200 -9.34 -11.47 -6.61
CA GLN A 200 -10.35 -12.25 -5.90
C GLN A 200 -10.59 -11.72 -4.48
N ALA A 201 -9.52 -11.49 -3.71
CA ALA A 201 -9.61 -10.96 -2.35
C ALA A 201 -10.26 -9.57 -2.33
N THR A 202 -9.87 -8.69 -3.25
CA THR A 202 -10.46 -7.35 -3.35
C THR A 202 -11.94 -7.43 -3.74
N ARG A 203 -12.29 -8.31 -4.69
CA ARG A 203 -13.69 -8.51 -5.09
C ARG A 203 -14.53 -9.00 -3.93
N ARG A 204 -14.07 -9.96 -3.13
CA ARG A 204 -14.78 -10.39 -1.93
C ARG A 204 -15.07 -9.19 -1.01
N VAL A 205 -14.03 -8.54 -0.51
CA VAL A 205 -14.20 -7.46 0.48
C VAL A 205 -15.09 -6.30 0.01
N PHE A 206 -15.03 -5.91 -1.27
CA PHE A 206 -15.77 -4.75 -1.77
C PHE A 206 -17.06 -5.10 -2.54
N GLN A 207 -17.26 -6.35 -2.96
CA GLN A 207 -18.35 -6.79 -3.84
C GLN A 207 -19.07 -8.04 -3.31
N ASP A 208 -18.87 -8.45 -2.04
CA ASP A 208 -19.56 -9.59 -1.40
C ASP A 208 -21.11 -9.49 -1.44
N GLY A 209 -21.68 -8.35 -1.86
CA GLY A 209 -23.10 -8.24 -2.19
C GLY A 209 -23.42 -8.76 -3.59
N HIS A 210 -24.50 -9.52 -3.73
CA HIS A 210 -25.04 -10.13 -4.96
C HIS A 210 -25.26 -9.16 -6.15
N SER A 211 -25.00 -7.86 -5.99
CA SER A 211 -25.02 -6.88 -7.06
C SER A 211 -23.69 -6.89 -7.83
N ASN A 212 -23.60 -7.76 -8.82
CA ASN A 212 -22.44 -7.93 -9.71
C ASN A 212 -22.05 -6.68 -10.54
N GLN A 213 -22.59 -5.49 -10.26
CA GLN A 213 -22.30 -4.23 -10.95
C GLN A 213 -22.98 -3.04 -10.24
N THR A 214 -22.54 -2.68 -9.04
CA THR A 214 -22.82 -1.30 -8.59
C THR A 214 -22.05 -0.35 -9.53
N MET A 215 -22.65 0.76 -9.95
CA MET A 215 -22.04 1.79 -10.84
C MET A 215 -20.62 2.23 -10.40
N TYR A 216 -20.30 2.06 -9.13
CA TYR A 216 -19.07 2.49 -8.50
C TYR A 216 -18.06 1.36 -8.22
N GLY A 217 -18.45 0.09 -8.41
CA GLY A 217 -17.62 -1.10 -8.15
C GLY A 217 -17.39 -1.44 -6.66
N ILE A 218 -18.25 -0.92 -5.77
CA ILE A 218 -18.21 -1.10 -4.32
C ILE A 218 -19.65 -1.34 -3.82
N SER A 219 -19.82 -2.24 -2.85
CA SER A 219 -21.10 -2.56 -2.21
C SER A 219 -21.71 -1.36 -1.49
N GLU A 220 -23.04 -1.39 -1.30
CA GLU A 220 -23.79 -0.35 -0.58
C GLU A 220 -23.28 -0.19 0.87
N ASP A 221 -23.13 -1.29 1.61
CA ASP A 221 -22.59 -1.27 2.98
C ASP A 221 -21.19 -0.62 3.06
N SER A 222 -20.34 -0.92 2.07
CA SER A 222 -19.00 -0.34 1.99
C SER A 222 -19.05 1.15 1.65
N MET A 223 -20.03 1.56 0.83
CA MET A 223 -20.27 2.96 0.48
C MET A 223 -20.76 3.77 1.70
N ASP A 224 -21.64 3.19 2.52
CA ASP A 224 -22.14 3.83 3.73
C ASP A 224 -21.06 3.96 4.80
N HIS A 225 -20.26 2.90 5.02
CA HIS A 225 -19.09 2.99 5.89
C HIS A 225 -18.11 4.08 5.42
N LEU A 226 -17.87 4.17 4.11
CA LEU A 226 -17.01 5.21 3.53
C LEU A 226 -17.58 6.61 3.77
N PHE A 227 -18.89 6.76 3.61
CA PHE A 227 -19.59 8.02 3.83
C PHE A 227 -19.45 8.49 5.28
N GLU A 228 -19.64 7.62 6.26
CA GLU A 228 -19.46 7.96 7.68
C GLU A 228 -18.04 8.46 7.99
N GLN A 229 -17.02 7.80 7.43
CA GLN A 229 -15.63 8.20 7.63
C GLN A 229 -15.33 9.53 6.92
N ALA A 230 -15.85 9.72 5.71
CA ALA A 230 -15.70 10.97 4.97
C ALA A 230 -16.42 12.14 5.65
N ALA A 231 -17.59 11.91 6.24
CA ALA A 231 -18.34 12.90 7.01
C ALA A 231 -17.54 13.37 8.23
N LYS A 232 -16.87 12.46 8.95
CA LYS A 232 -15.94 12.81 10.04
C LYS A 232 -14.80 13.71 9.54
N GLN A 233 -14.23 13.42 8.36
CA GLN A 233 -13.19 14.27 7.77
C GLN A 233 -13.71 15.64 7.33
N TRP A 234 -14.94 15.69 6.81
CA TRP A 234 -15.62 16.93 6.45
C TRP A 234 -15.85 17.83 7.68
N GLN A 235 -16.30 17.26 8.81
CA GLN A 235 -16.49 18.00 10.06
C GLN A 235 -15.18 18.56 10.62
N ARG A 236 -14.08 17.80 10.54
CA ARG A 236 -12.76 18.29 10.97
C ARG A 236 -12.29 19.54 10.19
N GLY A 237 -12.84 19.77 9.00
CA GLY A 237 -12.56 20.94 8.17
C GLY A 237 -13.62 22.04 8.25
N GLN A 238 -14.58 21.98 9.18
CA GLN A 238 -15.76 22.86 9.17
C GLN A 238 -15.44 24.37 9.22
N SER A 239 -14.29 24.75 9.78
CA SER A 239 -13.84 26.15 9.83
C SER A 239 -13.32 26.69 8.50
N LEU A 240 -13.15 25.83 7.49
CA LEU A 240 -12.60 26.20 6.20
C LEU A 240 -13.73 26.50 5.19
N PRO A 241 -13.46 27.33 4.16
CA PRO A 241 -14.35 27.51 3.02
C PRO A 241 -14.74 26.18 2.36
N LEU A 242 -15.91 26.13 1.72
CA LEU A 242 -16.47 24.93 1.08
C LEU A 242 -15.47 24.26 0.12
N GLU A 243 -14.80 25.05 -0.71
CA GLU A 243 -13.80 24.56 -1.68
C GLU A 243 -12.63 23.83 -1.00
N ASN A 244 -12.15 24.36 0.13
CA ASN A 244 -11.07 23.77 0.89
C ASN A 244 -11.51 22.49 1.63
N ARG A 245 -12.76 22.45 2.12
CA ARG A 245 -13.37 21.23 2.69
C ARG A 245 -13.46 20.12 1.65
N ARG A 246 -13.95 20.46 0.45
CA ARG A 246 -14.00 19.56 -0.71
C ARG A 246 -12.62 19.05 -1.09
N ALA A 247 -11.66 19.94 -1.32
CA ALA A 247 -10.30 19.56 -1.69
C ALA A 247 -9.65 18.62 -0.66
N ARG A 248 -9.92 18.84 0.64
CA ARG A 248 -9.44 17.97 1.72
C ARG A 248 -10.02 16.56 1.63
N VAL A 249 -11.33 16.41 1.48
CA VAL A 249 -11.99 15.10 1.37
C VAL A 249 -11.59 14.38 0.07
N VAL A 250 -11.53 15.10 -1.05
CA VAL A 250 -11.06 14.56 -2.34
C VAL A 250 -9.64 14.01 -2.20
N ARG A 251 -8.71 14.79 -1.65
CA ARG A 251 -7.32 14.35 -1.44
C ARG A 251 -7.24 13.13 -0.51
N TRP A 252 -8.05 13.14 0.56
CA TRP A 252 -8.10 12.06 1.54
C TRP A 252 -8.58 10.73 0.92
N LEU A 253 -9.59 10.78 0.05
CA LEU A 253 -10.12 9.64 -0.69
C LEU A 253 -9.15 9.16 -1.79
N GLN A 254 -8.59 10.09 -2.57
CA GLN A 254 -7.62 9.75 -3.62
C GLN A 254 -6.37 9.08 -3.04
N TYR A 255 -5.82 9.59 -1.93
CA TYR A 255 -4.67 8.96 -1.27
C TYR A 255 -4.96 7.55 -0.74
N ARG A 256 -6.23 7.26 -0.41
CA ARG A 256 -6.67 5.92 -0.03
C ARG A 256 -6.87 5.00 -1.23
N GLY A 257 -6.90 5.51 -2.45
CA GLY A 257 -7.00 4.71 -3.67
C GLY A 257 -8.45 4.42 -4.09
N PHE A 258 -9.38 5.33 -3.81
CA PHE A 258 -10.72 5.27 -4.39
C PHE A 258 -10.74 5.83 -5.81
N ASN A 259 -11.65 5.30 -6.63
CA ASN A 259 -11.93 5.84 -7.96
C ASN A 259 -12.58 7.24 -7.85
N TRP A 260 -12.41 8.05 -8.89
CA TRP A 260 -13.10 9.32 -9.06
C TRP A 260 -14.62 9.19 -8.95
N ALA A 261 -15.22 8.14 -9.53
CA ALA A 261 -16.67 7.93 -9.47
C ALA A 261 -17.19 7.87 -8.02
N VAL A 262 -16.56 7.04 -7.18
CA VAL A 262 -16.85 6.92 -5.73
C VAL A 262 -16.59 8.25 -5.02
N THR A 263 -15.44 8.87 -5.31
CA THR A 263 -15.03 10.13 -4.69
C THR A 263 -16.06 11.24 -4.94
N ASN A 264 -16.48 11.40 -6.19
CA ASN A 264 -17.44 12.39 -6.61
C ASN A 264 -18.84 12.13 -6.01
N ALA A 265 -19.28 10.87 -5.96
CA ALA A 265 -20.55 10.50 -5.34
C ALA A 265 -20.58 10.85 -3.84
N ILE A 266 -19.51 10.54 -3.09
CA ILE A 266 -19.39 10.88 -1.67
C ILE A 266 -19.37 12.41 -1.46
N VAL A 267 -18.58 13.14 -2.27
CA VAL A 267 -18.50 14.61 -2.15
C VAL A 267 -19.86 15.25 -2.41
N ARG A 268 -20.59 14.85 -3.46
CA ARG A 268 -21.94 15.34 -3.74
C ARG A 268 -22.92 15.04 -2.59
N LYS A 269 -22.86 13.83 -2.03
CA LYS A 269 -23.70 13.44 -0.87
C LYS A 269 -23.38 14.31 0.37
N LEU A 270 -22.11 14.66 0.58
CA LEU A 270 -21.70 15.55 1.69
C LEU A 270 -22.13 17.00 1.49
N GLU A 271 -21.97 17.55 0.27
CA GLU A 271 -22.40 18.91 -0.09
C GLU A 271 -23.92 19.05 0.04
N ALA A 272 -24.69 18.02 -0.30
CA ALA A 272 -26.15 18.03 -0.18
C ALA A 272 -26.64 18.04 1.28
N GLN A 273 -25.99 17.31 2.19
CA GLN A 273 -26.41 17.26 3.60
C GLN A 273 -26.02 18.50 4.41
N LYS A 274 -24.93 19.17 4.03
CA LYS A 274 -24.43 20.36 4.71
C LYS A 274 -24.20 21.46 3.68
N PRO A 275 -25.28 22.14 3.23
CA PRO A 275 -25.13 23.32 2.40
C PRO A 275 -24.23 24.36 3.11
N PRO A 276 -23.59 25.25 2.32
CA PRO A 276 -22.56 26.19 2.77
C PRO A 276 -22.94 27.01 4.01
#